data_AF-A0A378B7W9-F1
#
_entry.id   AF-A0A378B7W9-F1
#
_cell.length_a   1.000
_cell.length_b   1.000
_cell.length_c   1.000
_cell.angle_alpha   90.00
_cell.angle_beta   90.00
_cell.angle_gamma   90.00
#
_symmetry.space_group_name_H-M   'P 1'
#
loop_
_entity.id
_entity.type
_entity.pdbx_description
1 polymer ?
#
loop_
_entity_poly.entity_id
_entity_poly.type
_entity_poly.pdbx_seq_one_letter_code
_entity_poly.pdbx_strand_id
1 'polypeptide(L)'
;MKEHLPGKAFNQMTLVYAGDARNNMGNSMLEAAALTGLDLRLVAPSACWPEAALVETCTALAKQQGGNITLTEDIAAGVKGADFIYTDVWVSMGEAKEKWAERIALLRDYQVNSAMLALTGNPQVKFLHCLPAFHDDQTTLGKTDGCRLRPARRHGGD
;
A
#
# COMPACT_ATOMS: atom_id res chain seq x y z
N MET A 1 5.39 -3.79 -12.26
CA MET A 1 6.35 -4.55 -11.41
C MET A 1 7.37 -5.31 -12.26
N LYS A 2 6.96 -6.29 -13.11
CA LYS A 2 7.90 -7.09 -13.93
C LYS A 2 8.85 -6.26 -14.82
N GLU A 3 8.36 -5.20 -15.45
CA GLU A 3 9.19 -4.32 -16.28
C GLU A 3 10.26 -3.55 -15.48
N HIS A 4 9.98 -3.26 -14.20
CA HIS A 4 10.91 -2.53 -13.34
C HIS A 4 11.91 -3.44 -12.61
N LEU A 5 11.64 -4.75 -12.56
CA LEU A 5 12.52 -5.78 -12.01
C LEU A 5 12.62 -6.95 -13.00
N PRO A 6 13.25 -6.75 -14.16
CA PRO A 6 13.34 -7.77 -15.19
C PRO A 6 14.10 -8.99 -14.67
N GLY A 7 13.61 -10.19 -14.99
CA GLY A 7 14.23 -11.46 -14.58
C GLY A 7 13.91 -11.92 -13.15
N LYS A 8 13.33 -11.07 -12.30
CA LYS A 8 12.77 -11.52 -11.01
C LYS A 8 11.39 -12.15 -11.21
N ALA A 9 11.17 -13.32 -10.61
CA ALA A 9 9.84 -13.90 -10.47
C ALA A 9 9.03 -13.14 -9.39
N PHE A 10 7.69 -13.24 -9.43
CA PHE A 10 6.84 -12.55 -8.46
C PHE A 10 7.10 -12.99 -7.02
N ASN A 11 7.39 -14.27 -6.79
CA ASN A 11 7.76 -14.78 -5.47
C ASN A 11 9.14 -14.37 -4.96
N GLN A 12 9.85 -13.52 -5.71
CA GLN A 12 11.08 -12.87 -5.29
C GLN A 12 10.89 -11.35 -5.13
N MET A 13 9.65 -10.87 -5.19
CA MET A 13 9.30 -9.47 -5.03
C MET A 13 8.52 -9.27 -3.73
N THR A 14 8.87 -8.23 -3.00
CA THR A 14 8.09 -7.75 -1.85
C THR A 14 7.23 -6.56 -2.26
N LEU A 15 5.92 -6.71 -2.10
CA LEU A 15 4.93 -5.67 -2.32
C LEU A 15 4.29 -5.26 -1.00
N VAL A 16 4.38 -3.98 -0.67
CA VAL A 16 3.68 -3.39 0.47
C VAL A 16 2.46 -2.65 -0.03
N TYR A 17 1.32 -2.86 0.62
CA TYR A 17 0.15 -1.99 0.51
C TYR A 17 -0.01 -1.24 1.83
N ALA A 18 0.05 0.09 1.80
CA ALA A 18 -0.11 0.95 2.96
C ALA A 18 -1.48 1.66 2.94
N GLY A 19 -2.12 1.78 4.10
CA GLY A 19 -3.37 2.52 4.26
C GLY A 19 -4.60 1.64 4.46
N ASP A 20 -5.70 1.94 3.77
CA ASP A 20 -6.98 1.23 3.95
C ASP A 20 -6.96 -0.13 3.23
N ALA A 21 -6.61 -1.21 3.92
CA ALA A 21 -6.44 -2.53 3.33
C ALA A 21 -7.75 -3.35 3.24
N ARG A 22 -8.86 -2.85 3.76
CA ARG A 22 -10.19 -3.51 3.68
C ARG A 22 -11.01 -3.12 2.45
N ASN A 23 -10.44 -2.32 1.55
CA ASN A 23 -11.10 -1.93 0.32
C ASN A 23 -10.93 -3.00 -0.78
N ASN A 24 -11.52 -2.75 -1.94
CA ASN A 24 -11.38 -3.60 -3.12
C ASN A 24 -9.91 -3.82 -3.51
N MET A 25 -9.08 -2.78 -3.43
CA MET A 25 -7.65 -2.88 -3.76
C MET A 25 -6.91 -3.82 -2.82
N GLY A 26 -7.13 -3.73 -1.50
CA GLY A 26 -6.55 -4.65 -0.53
C GLY A 26 -6.96 -6.10 -0.78
N ASN A 27 -8.25 -6.33 -1.08
CA ASN A 27 -8.75 -7.66 -1.44
C ASN A 27 -8.12 -8.19 -2.74
N SER A 28 -8.00 -7.36 -3.78
CA SER A 28 -7.35 -7.74 -5.02
C SER A 28 -5.84 -8.01 -4.85
N MET A 29 -5.17 -7.33 -3.91
CA MET A 29 -3.78 -7.64 -3.58
C MET A 29 -3.63 -9.02 -2.93
N LEU A 30 -4.57 -9.42 -2.04
CA LEU A 30 -4.59 -10.77 -1.47
C LEU A 30 -4.70 -11.84 -2.57
N GLU A 31 -5.61 -11.65 -3.53
CA GLU A 31 -5.76 -12.55 -4.67
C GLU A 31 -4.50 -12.59 -5.55
N ALA A 32 -3.89 -11.43 -5.80
CA ALA A 32 -2.64 -11.35 -6.55
C ALA A 32 -1.52 -12.14 -5.85
N ALA A 33 -1.38 -12.02 -4.53
CA ALA A 33 -0.39 -12.78 -3.77
C ALA A 33 -0.69 -14.29 -3.78
N ALA A 34 -1.95 -14.68 -3.63
CA ALA A 34 -2.40 -16.07 -3.69
C ALA A 34 -2.05 -16.74 -5.03
N LEU A 35 -2.16 -16.01 -6.15
CA LEU A 35 -1.91 -16.55 -7.48
C LEU A 35 -0.43 -16.52 -7.88
N THR A 36 0.31 -15.50 -7.45
CA THR A 36 1.67 -15.23 -7.95
C THR A 36 2.79 -15.55 -6.95
N GLY A 37 2.46 -15.77 -5.68
CA GLY A 37 3.42 -16.03 -4.62
C GLY A 37 4.20 -14.79 -4.18
N LEU A 38 3.68 -13.57 -4.36
CA LEU A 38 4.29 -12.36 -3.81
C LEU A 38 4.50 -12.46 -2.29
N ASP A 39 5.56 -11.82 -1.79
CA ASP A 39 5.63 -11.42 -0.38
C ASP A 39 4.80 -10.13 -0.21
N LEU A 40 3.51 -10.31 0.09
CA LEU A 40 2.56 -9.22 0.27
C LEU A 40 2.52 -8.79 1.73
N ARG A 41 2.59 -7.49 1.96
CA ARG A 41 2.51 -6.89 3.30
C ARG A 41 1.45 -5.81 3.32
N LEU A 42 0.40 -6.05 4.09
CA LEU A 42 -0.65 -5.07 4.35
C LEU A 42 -0.28 -4.30 5.61
N VAL A 43 0.20 -3.08 5.42
CA VAL A 43 0.64 -2.17 6.47
C VAL A 43 -0.49 -1.19 6.74
N ALA A 44 -1.32 -1.56 7.70
CA ALA A 44 -2.60 -0.91 7.93
C ALA A 44 -2.97 -1.05 9.40
N PRO A 45 -3.76 -0.11 9.96
CA PRO A 45 -4.36 -0.31 11.26
C PRO A 45 -5.30 -1.51 11.21
N SER A 46 -5.39 -2.26 12.31
CA SER A 46 -6.17 -3.50 12.42
C SER A 46 -7.65 -3.31 12.08
N ALA A 47 -8.22 -2.13 12.39
CA ALA A 47 -9.58 -1.74 11.99
C ALA A 47 -9.80 -1.64 10.46
N CYS A 48 -8.70 -1.54 9.69
CA CYS A 48 -8.68 -1.46 8.23
C CYS A 48 -8.15 -2.75 7.59
N TRP A 49 -8.05 -3.85 8.33
CA TRP A 49 -7.62 -5.13 7.75
C TRP A 49 -8.75 -5.80 6.93
N PRO A 50 -8.40 -6.55 5.87
CA PRO A 50 -9.36 -7.36 5.14
C PRO A 50 -10.03 -8.42 6.03
N GLU A 51 -11.09 -9.02 5.52
CA GLU A 51 -11.79 -10.11 6.22
C GLU A 51 -10.86 -11.31 6.48
N ALA A 52 -10.85 -11.79 7.73
CA ALA A 52 -9.94 -12.85 8.17
C ALA A 52 -10.06 -14.14 7.32
N ALA A 53 -11.26 -14.55 6.93
CA ALA A 53 -11.48 -15.74 6.11
C ALA A 53 -10.81 -15.63 4.73
N LEU A 54 -10.84 -14.43 4.13
CA LEU A 54 -10.17 -14.16 2.86
C LEU A 54 -8.64 -14.17 3.05
N VAL A 55 -8.15 -13.53 4.11
CA VAL A 55 -6.72 -13.51 4.45
C VAL A 55 -6.18 -14.93 4.64
N GLU A 56 -6.87 -15.76 5.42
CA GLU A 56 -6.45 -17.16 5.68
C GLU A 56 -6.39 -17.96 4.38
N THR A 57 -7.43 -17.88 3.56
CA THR A 57 -7.51 -18.58 2.27
C THR A 57 -6.38 -18.15 1.34
N CYS A 58 -6.20 -16.84 1.15
CA CYS A 58 -5.15 -16.31 0.29
C CYS A 58 -3.75 -16.59 0.82
N THR A 59 -3.55 -16.59 2.15
CA THR A 59 -2.26 -16.90 2.78
C THR A 59 -1.86 -18.35 2.53
N ALA A 60 -2.80 -19.29 2.63
CA ALA A 60 -2.54 -20.69 2.36
C ALA A 60 -2.11 -20.91 0.90
N LEU A 61 -2.80 -20.26 -0.05
CA LEU A 61 -2.48 -20.32 -1.48
C LEU A 61 -1.13 -19.64 -1.80
N ALA A 62 -0.88 -18.45 -1.23
CA ALA A 62 0.38 -17.73 -1.45
C ALA A 62 1.59 -18.56 -1.00
N LYS A 63 1.49 -19.27 0.12
CA LYS A 63 2.55 -20.16 0.61
C LYS A 63 2.83 -21.32 -0.34
N GLN A 64 1.81 -21.88 -1.00
CA GLN A 64 2.00 -22.92 -2.02
C GLN A 64 2.79 -22.41 -3.24
N GLN A 65 2.67 -21.11 -3.54
CA GLN A 65 3.39 -20.44 -4.63
C GLN A 65 4.78 -19.91 -4.22
N GLY A 66 5.20 -20.14 -2.97
CA GLY A 66 6.48 -19.67 -2.42
C GLY A 66 6.47 -18.24 -1.88
N GLY A 67 5.28 -17.65 -1.70
CA GLY A 67 5.08 -16.32 -1.13
C GLY A 67 4.61 -16.33 0.31
N ASN A 68 4.21 -15.15 0.79
CA ASN A 68 3.61 -14.98 2.10
C ASN A 68 2.71 -13.74 2.14
N ILE A 69 1.77 -13.71 3.09
CA ILE A 69 0.94 -12.54 3.36
C ILE A 69 1.15 -12.14 4.82
N THR A 70 1.51 -10.89 5.06
CA THR A 70 1.73 -10.32 6.39
C THR A 70 0.79 -9.15 6.62
N LEU A 71 0.07 -9.15 7.73
CA LEU A 71 -0.72 -8.01 8.20
C LEU A 71 -0.02 -7.41 9.41
N THR A 72 0.21 -6.10 9.41
CA THR A 72 0.92 -5.42 10.50
C THR A 72 0.50 -3.97 10.63
N GLU A 73 0.46 -3.48 11.87
CA GLU A 73 0.31 -2.05 12.18
C GLU A 73 1.68 -1.35 12.26
N ASP A 74 2.79 -2.10 12.38
CA ASP A 74 4.15 -1.56 12.41
C ASP A 74 4.62 -1.22 10.99
N ILE A 75 4.69 0.08 10.70
CA ILE A 75 5.16 0.62 9.43
C ILE A 75 6.63 0.24 9.17
N ALA A 76 7.51 0.41 10.15
CA ALA A 76 8.94 0.21 9.96
C ALA A 76 9.27 -1.26 9.67
N ALA A 77 8.66 -2.19 10.42
CA ALA A 77 8.79 -3.62 10.15
C ALA A 77 8.13 -4.00 8.82
N GLY A 78 6.95 -3.46 8.53
CA GLY A 78 6.17 -3.75 7.33
C GLY A 78 6.88 -3.37 6.04
N VAL A 79 7.46 -2.16 5.97
CA VAL A 79 8.04 -1.64 4.72
C VAL A 79 9.48 -2.11 4.45
N LYS A 80 10.14 -2.70 5.45
CA LYS A 80 11.55 -3.08 5.36
C LYS A 80 11.85 -4.04 4.21
N GLY A 81 12.72 -3.65 3.30
CA GLY A 81 13.13 -4.44 2.14
C GLY A 81 12.10 -4.47 1.00
N ALA A 82 11.06 -3.64 1.05
CA ALA A 82 10.07 -3.60 -0.02
C ALA A 82 10.68 -3.23 -1.37
N ASP A 83 10.29 -3.94 -2.43
CA ASP A 83 10.58 -3.55 -3.81
C ASP A 83 9.58 -2.48 -4.28
N PHE A 84 8.33 -2.60 -3.85
CA PHE A 84 7.25 -1.69 -4.20
C PHE A 84 6.41 -1.31 -2.97
N ILE A 85 6.07 -0.02 -2.86
CA ILE A 85 5.03 0.47 -1.94
C ILE A 85 3.86 0.96 -2.77
N TYR A 86 2.68 0.42 -2.48
CA TYR A 86 1.40 0.76 -3.07
C TYR A 86 0.51 1.43 -2.02
N THR A 87 -0.26 2.43 -2.43
CA THR A 87 -1.35 3.00 -1.60
C THR A 87 -2.52 3.35 -2.50
N ASP A 88 -3.68 3.49 -1.89
CA ASP A 88 -4.87 4.07 -2.53
C ASP A 88 -5.41 5.24 -1.69
N VAL A 89 -6.43 5.92 -2.21
CA VAL A 89 -7.20 6.92 -1.46
C VAL A 89 -7.83 6.28 -0.21
N TRP A 90 -7.76 7.00 0.91
CA TRP A 90 -8.29 6.51 2.20
C TRP A 90 -9.81 6.54 2.29
N VAL A 91 -10.43 7.35 1.42
CA VAL A 91 -11.87 7.57 1.41
C VAL A 91 -12.36 7.46 -0.02
N SER A 92 -13.27 6.53 -0.24
CA SER A 92 -13.81 6.24 -1.57
C SER A 92 -14.91 7.24 -1.95
N MET A 93 -15.08 7.44 -3.26
CA MET A 93 -16.19 8.23 -3.79
C MET A 93 -17.53 7.60 -3.37
N GLY A 94 -18.31 8.32 -2.55
CA GLY A 94 -19.62 7.89 -2.05
C GLY A 94 -19.68 7.56 -0.55
N GLU A 95 -18.54 7.54 0.15
CA GLU A 95 -18.55 7.43 1.61
C GLU A 95 -19.02 8.74 2.26
N ALA A 96 -19.87 8.59 3.29
CA ALA A 96 -20.45 9.70 4.04
C ALA A 96 -19.36 10.61 4.63
N LYS A 97 -19.48 11.94 4.44
CA LYS A 97 -18.46 12.94 4.83
C LYS A 97 -18.10 12.87 6.31
N GLU A 98 -19.04 12.43 7.13
CA GLU A 98 -18.90 12.28 8.57
C GLU A 98 -17.82 11.26 8.95
N LYS A 99 -17.58 10.25 8.11
CA LYS A 99 -16.55 9.22 8.32
C LYS A 99 -15.15 9.65 7.90
N TRP A 100 -15.03 10.76 7.16
CA TRP A 100 -13.75 11.20 6.60
C TRP A 100 -12.78 11.60 7.69
N ALA A 101 -13.24 12.35 8.69
CA ALA A 101 -12.39 12.81 9.79
C ALA A 101 -11.79 11.65 10.59
N GLU A 102 -12.60 10.63 10.90
CA GLU A 102 -12.16 9.43 11.59
C GLU A 102 -11.16 8.63 10.75
N ARG A 103 -11.45 8.43 9.46
CA ARG A 103 -10.54 7.75 8.53
C ARG A 103 -9.21 8.46 8.36
N ILE A 104 -9.24 9.78 8.19
CA ILE A 104 -8.03 10.59 8.07
C ILE A 104 -7.22 10.48 9.37
N ALA A 105 -7.85 10.57 10.54
CA ALA A 105 -7.14 10.43 11.81
C ALA A 105 -6.48 9.05 11.96
N LEU A 106 -7.18 7.99 11.54
CA LEU A 106 -6.70 6.61 11.63
C LEU A 106 -5.56 6.30 10.64
N LEU A 107 -5.61 6.85 9.44
CA LEU A 107 -4.72 6.49 8.33
C LEU A 107 -3.59 7.51 8.09
N ARG A 108 -3.61 8.67 8.76
CA ARG A 108 -2.62 9.73 8.59
C ARG A 108 -1.18 9.24 8.76
N ASP A 109 -0.94 8.38 9.74
CA ASP A 109 0.41 7.86 10.03
C ASP A 109 0.89 6.87 8.96
N TYR A 110 -0.04 6.25 8.22
CA TYR A 110 0.21 5.33 7.11
C TYR A 110 0.38 6.05 5.77
N GLN A 111 0.51 7.38 5.77
CA GLN A 111 0.79 8.14 4.56
C GLN A 111 2.14 7.74 3.96
N VAL A 112 2.11 7.36 2.69
CA VAL A 112 3.35 7.15 1.92
C VAL A 112 4.03 8.50 1.68
N ASN A 113 5.18 8.68 2.32
CA ASN A 113 6.02 9.87 2.22
C ASN A 113 7.50 9.44 2.13
N SER A 114 8.40 10.42 1.96
CA SER A 114 9.84 10.14 1.86
C SER A 114 10.43 9.40 3.07
N ALA A 115 9.89 9.61 4.27
CA ALA A 115 10.34 8.90 5.46
C ALA A 115 9.95 7.41 5.39
N MET A 116 8.71 7.10 4.97
CA MET A 116 8.27 5.73 4.76
C MET A 116 9.09 5.03 3.67
N LEU A 117 9.38 5.71 2.55
CA LEU A 117 10.24 5.15 1.50
C LEU A 117 11.66 4.87 2.02
N ALA A 118 12.21 5.74 2.87
CA ALA A 118 13.54 5.54 3.46
C ALA A 118 13.57 4.35 4.43
N LEU A 119 12.50 4.11 5.20
CA LEU A 119 12.39 2.96 6.11
C LEU A 119 12.46 1.61 5.40
N THR A 120 12.23 1.58 4.09
CA THR A 120 12.41 0.35 3.30
C THR A 120 13.85 -0.11 3.31
N GLY A 121 14.83 0.79 3.44
CA GLY A 121 16.25 0.48 3.26
C GLY A 121 16.62 0.05 1.84
N ASN A 122 15.68 0.11 0.88
CA ASN A 122 15.91 -0.22 -0.51
C ASN A 122 15.97 1.07 -1.34
N PRO A 123 17.15 1.53 -1.80
CA PRO A 123 17.26 2.75 -2.60
C PRO A 123 16.54 2.65 -3.96
N GLN A 124 16.23 1.44 -4.42
CA GLN A 124 15.54 1.18 -5.68
C GLN A 124 14.02 1.01 -5.53
N VAL A 125 13.48 1.17 -4.31
CA VAL A 125 12.03 1.04 -4.07
C VAL A 125 11.24 1.94 -5.02
N LYS A 126 10.14 1.40 -5.54
CA LYS A 126 9.21 2.15 -6.40
C LYS A 126 7.88 2.37 -5.71
N PHE A 127 7.27 3.51 -6.00
CA PHE A 127 5.95 3.87 -5.50
C PHE A 127 4.88 3.61 -6.58
N LEU A 128 3.75 3.03 -6.18
CA LEU A 128 2.61 2.70 -7.04
C LEU A 128 1.30 3.26 -6.42
N HIS A 129 0.34 3.63 -7.27
CA HIS A 129 -1.01 4.05 -6.87
C HIS A 129 -1.98 3.85 -8.03
N CYS A 130 -3.23 3.45 -7.76
CA CYS A 130 -4.25 3.13 -8.77
C CYS A 130 -4.77 4.32 -9.59
N LEU A 131 -4.53 5.57 -9.17
CA LEU A 131 -5.17 6.79 -9.67
C LEU A 131 -6.72 6.75 -9.66
N PRO A 132 -7.40 7.90 -9.45
CA PRO A 132 -6.85 9.23 -9.19
C PRO A 132 -6.19 9.31 -7.81
N ALA A 133 -5.24 10.22 -7.68
CA ALA A 133 -4.45 10.40 -6.48
C ALA A 133 -4.35 11.89 -6.16
N PHE A 134 -4.62 12.24 -4.90
CA PHE A 134 -4.63 13.63 -4.45
C PHE A 134 -3.21 14.06 -4.07
N HIS A 135 -2.53 14.70 -5.03
CA HIS A 135 -1.11 15.05 -4.92
C HIS A 135 -0.83 16.49 -4.46
N ASP A 136 -1.81 17.40 -4.57
CA ASP A 136 -1.60 18.82 -4.32
C ASP A 136 -2.87 19.57 -3.86
N ASP A 137 -2.68 20.86 -3.57
CA ASP A 137 -3.69 21.81 -3.13
C ASP A 137 -4.38 22.52 -4.32
N GLN A 138 -4.18 22.05 -5.56
CA GLN A 138 -4.78 22.67 -6.74
C GLN A 138 -6.27 22.35 -6.84
N THR A 139 -6.73 21.30 -6.14
CA THR A 139 -8.14 20.95 -6.03
C THR A 139 -8.71 21.36 -4.67
N THR A 140 -9.97 21.76 -4.64
CA THR A 140 -10.69 22.11 -3.40
C THR A 140 -10.66 20.96 -2.39
N LEU A 141 -10.71 19.72 -2.89
CA LEU A 141 -10.63 18.49 -2.08
C LEU A 141 -9.22 18.27 -1.51
N GLY A 142 -8.16 18.44 -2.31
CA GLY A 142 -6.78 18.36 -1.83
C GLY A 142 -6.39 19.46 -0.81
N LYS A 143 -7.02 20.64 -0.91
CA LYS A 143 -6.89 21.75 0.06
C LYS A 143 -7.58 21.48 1.38
N THR A 144 -8.78 20.92 1.35
CA THR A 144 -9.67 20.84 2.53
C THR A 144 -9.48 19.54 3.31
N ASP A 145 -9.16 18.42 2.63
CA ASP A 145 -9.47 17.08 3.17
C ASP A 145 -8.25 16.24 3.58
N GLY A 146 -7.04 16.82 3.63
CA GLY A 146 -5.88 16.24 4.33
C GLY A 146 -5.31 14.92 3.76
N CYS A 147 -5.94 14.30 2.76
CA CYS A 147 -5.48 13.13 2.03
C CYS A 147 -4.35 13.53 1.06
N ARG A 148 -3.20 13.94 1.61
CA ARG A 148 -2.03 14.34 0.82
C ARG A 148 -1.20 13.13 0.46
N LEU A 149 -0.82 13.01 -0.81
CA LEU A 149 0.34 12.22 -1.22
C LEU A 149 1.49 13.19 -1.45
N ARG A 150 2.58 13.07 -0.68
CA ARG A 150 3.84 13.79 -0.99
C ARG A 150 4.76 12.83 -1.73
N PRO A 151 4.77 12.84 -3.08
CA PRO A 151 5.79 12.08 -3.79
C PRO A 151 7.17 12.58 -3.37
N ALA A 152 8.09 11.65 -3.07
CA ALA A 152 9.50 11.98 -2.95
C ALA A 152 9.91 12.68 -4.25
N ARG A 153 10.57 13.84 -4.13
CA ARG A 153 11.05 14.60 -5.29
C ARG A 153 11.76 13.64 -6.24
N ARG A 154 11.41 13.69 -7.53
CA ARG A 154 12.22 13.05 -8.57
C ARG A 154 13.65 13.60 -8.43
N HIS A 155 14.61 12.75 -8.10
CA HIS A 155 15.99 13.01 -8.49
C HIS A 155 16.06 12.77 -10.01
N GLY A 156 15.92 13.86 -10.76
CA GLY A 156 16.48 13.98 -12.10
C GLY A 156 17.58 15.03 -12.04
N GLY A 157 18.79 14.67 -12.49
CA GLY A 157 19.63 15.62 -13.24
C GLY A 157 18.84 16.11 -14.46
N ASP A 158 19.07 17.28 -15.03
CA ASP A 158 20.26 18.15 -15.04
C ASP A 158 19.98 19.55 -14.48
#